data_AF-A0AAD6NVA2-F1
#
_entry.id   AF-A0AAD6NVA2-F1
#
_cell.length_a   1.000
_cell.length_b   1.000
_cell.length_c   1.000
_cell.angle_alpha   90.00
_cell.angle_beta   90.00
_cell.angle_gamma   90.00
#
_symmetry.space_group_name_H-M   'P 1'
#
loop_
_entity.id
_entity.type
_entity.pdbx_description
1 polymer ?
#
loop_
_entity_poly.entity_id
_entity_poly.type
_entity_poly.pdbx_seq_one_letter_code
_entity_poly.pdbx_strand_id
1 'polypeptide(L)'
;MASFLQSFVDPRKNWLAKQHMKTLSSRLRRYGLRYDDLYDPYYELDIKEALSRLPREIVDARNQRLKRAMDLSMKHEYLPDDLQAMQTPFRSYLQEMLALVSFYIFFRLKIDSFYLHFSSYLQSCRLQSCT
;
A
#
# COMPACT_ATOMS: atom_id res chain seq x y z
N MET A 1 13.29 -14.93 -17.03
CA MET A 1 13.92 -15.20 -15.71
C MET A 1 12.96 -14.95 -14.53
N ALA A 2 11.98 -14.04 -14.64
CA ALA A 2 11.03 -13.76 -13.55
C ALA A 2 10.10 -14.93 -13.17
N SER A 3 9.69 -15.78 -14.13
CA SER A 3 8.74 -16.88 -13.87
C SER A 3 9.28 -17.96 -12.93
N PHE A 4 10.59 -18.21 -12.95
CA PHE A 4 11.26 -19.15 -12.05
C PHE A 4 11.29 -18.61 -10.63
N LEU A 5 11.64 -17.33 -10.45
CA LEU A 5 11.60 -16.67 -9.14
C LEU A 5 10.17 -16.58 -8.58
N GLN A 6 9.19 -16.30 -9.43
CA GLN A 6 7.77 -16.28 -9.05
C GLN A 6 7.32 -17.63 -8.46
N SER A 7 7.82 -18.74 -8.99
CA SER A 7 7.49 -20.08 -8.49
C SER A 7 7.95 -20.33 -7.05
N PHE A 8 8.99 -19.63 -6.57
CA PHE A 8 9.44 -19.72 -5.18
C PHE A 8 8.61 -18.86 -4.22
N VAL A 9 7.99 -17.78 -4.69
CA VAL A 9 7.23 -16.86 -3.83
C VAL A 9 5.75 -17.23 -3.78
N ASP A 10 5.23 -17.88 -4.83
CA ASP A 10 3.82 -18.25 -4.92
C ASP A 10 3.42 -19.24 -3.78
N PRO A 11 2.43 -18.91 -2.93
CA PRO A 11 2.00 -19.78 -1.82
C PRO A 11 1.29 -21.05 -2.30
N ARG A 12 0.92 -21.12 -3.58
CA ARG A 12 0.35 -22.31 -4.22
C ARG A 12 1.41 -23.35 -4.58
N LYS A 13 2.63 -22.91 -4.90
CA LYS A 13 3.71 -23.77 -5.39
C LYS A 13 4.75 -24.07 -4.31
N ASN A 14 5.02 -23.11 -3.42
CA ASN A 14 6.00 -23.28 -2.34
C ASN A 14 5.33 -23.49 -0.97
N TRP A 15 5.74 -24.54 -0.27
CA TRP A 15 5.31 -24.84 1.10
C TRP A 15 5.73 -23.77 2.11
N LEU A 16 6.94 -23.21 1.99
CA LEU A 16 7.44 -22.17 2.90
C LEU A 16 6.58 -20.90 2.80
N ALA A 17 6.30 -20.46 1.57
CA ALA A 17 5.43 -19.31 1.32
C ALA A 17 4.00 -19.54 1.84
N LYS A 18 3.47 -20.76 1.69
CA LYS A 18 2.18 -21.16 2.25
C LYS A 18 2.15 -21.05 3.78
N GLN A 19 3.21 -21.50 4.45
CA GLN A 19 3.28 -21.47 5.89
C GLN A 19 3.46 -20.03 6.43
N HIS A 20 4.25 -19.21 5.73
CA HIS A 20 4.36 -17.78 6.01
C HIS A 20 2.98 -17.09 5.90
N MET A 21 2.26 -17.31 4.80
CA MET A 21 0.92 -16.74 4.59
C MET A 21 -0.07 -17.20 5.65
N LYS A 22 -0.06 -18.49 6.03
CA LYS A 22 -0.91 -19.03 7.10
C LYS A 22 -0.65 -18.34 8.44
N THR A 23 0.63 -18.18 8.78
CA THR A 23 1.08 -17.55 10.03
C THR A 23 0.66 -16.08 10.07
N LEU A 24 0.84 -15.33 8.99
CA LEU A 24 0.37 -13.94 8.88
C LEU A 24 -1.15 -13.86 9.03
N SER A 25 -1.89 -14.73 8.33
CA SER A 25 -3.36 -14.72 8.42
C SER A 25 -3.84 -14.97 9.85
N SER A 26 -3.21 -15.89 10.58
CA SER A 26 -3.59 -16.19 11.96
C SER A 26 -3.31 -15.00 12.87
N ARG A 27 -2.13 -14.37 12.76
CA ARG A 27 -1.78 -13.20 13.58
C ARG A 27 -2.71 -12.02 13.33
N LEU A 28 -3.03 -11.74 12.06
CA LEU A 28 -3.95 -10.66 11.70
C LEU A 28 -5.37 -10.91 12.20
N ARG A 29 -5.85 -12.16 12.10
CA ARG A 29 -7.19 -12.54 12.59
C ARG A 29 -7.34 -12.38 14.10
N ARG A 30 -6.31 -12.73 14.88
CA ARG A 30 -6.30 -12.58 16.34
C ARG A 30 -6.53 -11.14 16.81
N TYR A 31 -6.01 -10.15 16.07
CA TYR A 31 -6.21 -8.73 16.36
C TYR A 31 -7.36 -8.09 15.56
N GLY A 32 -7.94 -8.81 14.59
CA GLY A 32 -9.00 -8.30 13.72
C GLY A 32 -8.54 -7.20 12.76
N LEU A 33 -7.30 -7.29 12.27
CA LEU A 33 -6.71 -6.35 11.32
C LEU A 33 -6.71 -6.90 9.89
N ARG A 34 -6.71 -6.00 8.91
CA ARG A 34 -6.37 -6.33 7.51
C ARG A 34 -4.91 -6.02 7.25
N TYR A 35 -4.33 -6.66 6.23
CA TYR A 35 -2.94 -6.44 5.85
C TYR A 35 -2.67 -4.97 5.48
N ASP A 36 -3.58 -4.35 4.72
CA ASP A 36 -3.50 -2.94 4.32
C ASP A 36 -3.52 -1.97 5.50
N ASP A 37 -4.03 -2.37 6.67
CA ASP A 37 -4.12 -1.49 7.84
C ASP A 37 -2.72 -1.21 8.44
N LEU A 38 -1.72 -2.06 8.15
CA LEU A 38 -0.33 -1.95 8.62
C LEU A 38 0.47 -0.82 7.95
N TYR A 39 -0.02 -0.29 6.83
CA TYR A 39 0.62 0.78 6.09
C TYR A 39 0.45 2.13 6.79
N ASP A 40 1.56 2.72 7.24
CA ASP A 40 1.55 3.97 8.01
C ASP A 40 1.64 5.21 7.10
N PRO A 41 0.67 6.14 7.16
CA PRO A 41 0.67 7.38 6.36
C PRO A 41 1.81 8.35 6.69
N TYR A 42 2.53 8.20 7.81
CA TYR A 42 3.64 9.08 8.14
C TYR A 42 4.94 8.73 7.40
N TYR A 43 5.14 7.46 7.04
CA TYR A 43 6.37 7.00 6.39
C TYR A 43 6.32 7.13 4.87
N GLU A 44 5.16 6.89 4.23
CA GLU A 44 5.01 7.03 2.78
C GLU A 44 3.97 8.10 2.44
N LEU A 45 4.40 9.11 1.70
CA LEU A 45 3.53 10.21 1.26
C LEU A 45 2.41 9.70 0.35
N ASP A 46 2.70 8.69 -0.47
CA ASP A 46 1.76 8.04 -1.39
C ASP A 46 0.60 7.37 -0.63
N ILE A 47 0.88 6.73 0.51
CA ILE A 47 -0.17 6.13 1.36
C ILE A 47 -1.08 7.24 1.91
N LYS A 48 -0.50 8.33 2.40
CA LYS A 48 -1.28 9.46 2.94
C LYS A 48 -2.19 10.08 1.88
N GLU A 49 -1.68 10.26 0.66
CA GLU A 49 -2.46 10.77 -0.46
C GLU A 49 -3.53 9.78 -0.94
N ALA A 50 -3.23 8.48 -0.96
CA ALA A 50 -4.21 7.47 -1.27
C ALA A 50 -5.37 7.52 -0.26
N LEU A 51 -5.06 7.52 1.05
CA LEU A 51 -6.05 7.56 2.12
C LEU A 51 -6.94 8.80 2.12
N SER A 52 -6.42 9.96 1.71
CA SER A 52 -7.21 11.20 1.64
C SER A 52 -8.20 11.21 0.47
N ARG A 53 -7.96 10.40 -0.56
CA ARG A 53 -8.84 10.24 -1.74
C ARG A 53 -9.92 9.18 -1.57
N LEU A 54 -9.72 8.22 -0.65
CA LEU A 54 -10.71 7.18 -0.38
C LEU A 54 -12.02 7.76 0.21
N PRO A 55 -13.15 7.06 0.01
CA PRO A 55 -14.39 7.41 0.68
C PRO A 55 -14.26 7.26 2.21
N ARG A 56 -14.96 8.13 2.95
CA ARG A 56 -14.79 8.26 4.40
C ARG A 56 -15.17 7.00 5.16
N GLU A 57 -16.17 6.26 4.68
CA GLU A 57 -16.67 5.04 5.32
C GLU A 57 -15.59 3.96 5.43
N ILE A 58 -14.72 3.84 4.42
CA ILE A 58 -13.62 2.87 4.42
C ILE A 58 -12.54 3.30 5.42
N VAL A 59 -12.24 4.60 5.46
CA VAL A 59 -11.26 5.18 6.39
C VAL A 59 -11.74 5.06 7.84
N ASP A 60 -13.01 5.31 8.10
CA ASP A 60 -13.60 5.17 9.43
C ASP A 60 -13.60 3.70 9.88
N ALA A 61 -13.98 2.78 8.99
CA ALA A 61 -13.89 1.34 9.27
C ALA A 61 -12.45 0.89 9.56
N ARG A 62 -11.45 1.46 8.87
CA ARG A 62 -10.02 1.24 9.16
C ARG A 62 -9.67 1.74 10.56
N ASN A 63 -10.04 2.97 10.88
CA ASN A 63 -9.72 3.59 12.17
C ASN A 63 -10.37 2.82 13.33
N GLN A 64 -11.58 2.28 13.15
CA GLN A 64 -12.24 1.41 14.12
C GLN A 64 -11.45 0.11 14.34
N ARG A 65 -10.98 -0.54 13.28
CA ARG A 65 -10.14 -1.75 13.39
C ARG A 65 -8.85 -1.48 14.14
N LEU A 66 -8.16 -0.38 13.82
CA LEU A 66 -6.91 0.01 14.49
C LEU A 66 -7.15 0.30 15.98
N LYS A 67 -8.19 1.06 16.32
CA LYS A 67 -8.55 1.34 17.73
C LYS A 67 -8.82 0.06 18.51
N ARG A 68 -9.58 -0.88 17.93
CA ARG A 68 -9.85 -2.17 18.54
C ARG A 68 -8.56 -2.99 18.73
N ALA A 69 -7.70 -3.03 17.73
CA ALA A 69 -6.44 -3.78 17.82
C ALA A 69 -5.51 -3.19 18.90
N MET A 70 -5.45 -1.86 19.02
CA MET A 70 -4.71 -1.20 20.09
C MET A 70 -5.29 -1.53 21.47
N ASP A 71 -6.62 -1.51 21.62
CA ASP A 71 -7.29 -1.88 22.88
C ASP A 71 -6.98 -3.33 23.29
N LEU A 72 -7.10 -4.28 22.36
CA LEU A 72 -6.76 -5.69 22.58
C LEU A 72 -5.27 -5.87 22.94
N SER A 73 -4.39 -5.15 22.24
CA SER A 73 -2.95 -5.17 22.49
C SER A 73 -2.63 -4.65 23.89
N MET A 74 -3.28 -3.57 24.34
CA MET A 74 -3.11 -3.01 25.68
C MET A 74 -3.60 -3.96 26.78
N LYS A 75 -4.68 -4.71 26.51
CA LYS A 75 -5.24 -5.71 27.44
C LYS A 75 -4.47 -7.04 27.43
N HIS A 76 -3.59 -7.24 26.46
CA HIS A 76 -2.97 -8.55 26.17
C HIS A 76 -3.99 -9.66 25.90
N GLU A 77 -5.12 -9.30 25.31
CA GLU A 77 -6.22 -10.21 24.96
C GLU A 77 -6.36 -10.33 23.44
N TYR A 78 -7.06 -11.37 22.98
CA TYR A 78 -7.34 -11.60 21.57
C TYR A 78 -8.83 -11.57 21.29
N LEU A 79 -9.19 -11.36 20.02
CA LEU A 79 -10.57 -11.39 19.57
C LEU A 79 -11.16 -12.80 19.79
N PRO A 80 -12.43 -12.95 20.19
CA PRO A 80 -13.05 -14.28 20.33
C PRO A 80 -13.09 -15.03 19.00
N ASP A 81 -13.04 -16.36 19.06
CA ASP A 81 -12.84 -17.23 17.89
C ASP A 81 -13.94 -17.07 16.83
N ASP A 82 -15.19 -16.81 17.24
CA ASP A 82 -16.32 -16.56 16.33
C ASP A 82 -16.07 -15.34 15.44
N LEU A 83 -15.55 -14.26 16.04
CA LEU A 83 -15.22 -13.04 15.32
C LEU A 83 -13.96 -13.19 14.48
N GLN A 84 -13.00 -14.03 14.91
CA GLN A 84 -11.80 -14.35 14.13
C GLN A 84 -12.14 -15.10 12.84
N ALA A 85 -13.12 -16.01 12.89
CA ALA A 85 -13.59 -16.76 11.73
C ALA A 85 -14.21 -15.84 10.66
N MET A 86 -14.89 -14.77 11.07
CA MET A 86 -15.49 -13.78 10.17
C MET A 86 -14.46 -12.83 9.51
N GLN A 87 -13.21 -12.80 9.98
CA GLN A 87 -12.21 -11.86 9.46
C GLN A 87 -11.64 -12.27 8.09
N THR A 88 -11.50 -11.27 7.23
CA THR A 88 -10.91 -11.36 5.88
C THR A 88 -9.59 -10.56 5.80
N PRO A 89 -8.44 -11.12 6.22
CA PRO A 89 -7.20 -10.35 6.39
C PRO A 89 -6.57 -9.86 5.07
N PHE A 90 -6.75 -10.59 3.97
CA PHE A 90 -6.14 -10.29 2.66
C PHE A 90 -7.07 -9.56 1.68
N ARG A 91 -8.22 -9.05 2.14
CA ARG A 91 -9.09 -8.23 1.29
C ARG A 91 -8.51 -6.82 1.24
N SER A 92 -7.82 -6.50 0.15
CA SER A 92 -7.24 -5.18 -0.06
C SER A 92 -8.32 -4.16 -0.43
N TYR A 93 -8.12 -2.93 0.04
CA TYR A 93 -8.91 -1.75 -0.32
C TYR A 93 -8.02 -0.57 -0.73
N LEU A 94 -6.70 -0.66 -0.45
CA LEU A 94 -5.75 0.42 -0.63
C LEU A 94 -4.90 0.25 -1.90
N GLN A 95 -4.70 -1.00 -2.36
CA GLN A 95 -3.85 -1.34 -3.50
C GLN A 95 -4.26 -0.65 -4.82
N GLU A 96 -5.56 -0.56 -5.10
CA GLU A 96 -6.06 0.13 -6.29
C GLU A 96 -5.75 1.63 -6.25
N MET A 97 -5.91 2.26 -5.09
CA MET A 97 -5.67 3.69 -4.90
C MET A 97 -4.18 4.02 -4.91
N LEU A 98 -3.32 3.14 -4.36
CA LEU A 98 -1.87 3.29 -4.49
C LEU A 98 -1.42 3.21 -5.95
N ALA A 99 -1.93 2.25 -6.72
CA ALA A 99 -1.57 2.15 -8.14
C ALA A 99 -1.91 3.44 -8.90
N LEU A 100 -3.06 4.06 -8.60
CA LEU A 100 -3.47 5.33 -9.19
C LEU A 100 -2.57 6.50 -8.74
N VAL A 101 -2.24 6.59 -7.45
CA VAL A 101 -1.37 7.65 -6.91
C VAL A 101 0.03 7.53 -7.46
N SER A 102 0.64 6.34 -7.42
CA SER A 102 1.98 6.12 -7.97
C SER A 102 2.02 6.37 -9.49
N PHE A 103 0.97 6.01 -10.24
CA PHE A 103 0.88 6.35 -11.67
C PHE A 103 0.81 7.87 -11.89
N TYR A 104 0.00 8.57 -11.11
CA TYR A 104 -0.14 10.02 -11.19
C TYR A 104 1.19 10.73 -10.85
N ILE A 105 1.85 10.34 -9.77
CA ILE A 105 3.14 10.90 -9.35
C ILE A 105 4.22 10.61 -10.40
N PHE A 106 4.29 9.37 -10.90
CA PHE A 106 5.22 9.02 -11.96
C PHE A 106 4.99 9.86 -13.22
N PHE A 107 3.74 10.01 -13.64
CA PHE A 107 3.38 10.83 -14.80
C PHE A 107 3.75 12.30 -14.58
N ARG A 108 3.47 12.84 -13.39
CA ARG A 108 3.82 14.22 -13.03
C ARG A 108 5.33 14.45 -13.05
N LEU A 109 6.12 13.59 -12.40
CA LEU A 109 7.58 13.69 -12.41
C LEU A 109 8.16 13.57 -13.83
N LYS A 110 7.58 12.72 -14.67
CA LYS A 110 8.01 12.55 -16.05
C LYS A 110 7.69 13.77 -16.92
N ILE A 111 6.54 14.40 -16.67
CA ILE A 111 6.17 15.67 -17.28
C ILE A 111 7.10 16.81 -16.82
N ASP A 112 7.34 16.95 -15.53
CA ASP A 112 8.23 17.99 -14.99
C ASP A 112 9.67 17.84 -15.54
N SER A 113 10.15 16.59 -15.65
CA SER A 113 11.43 16.29 -16.30
C SER A 113 11.44 16.65 -17.78
N PHE A 114 10.33 16.44 -18.50
CA PHE A 114 10.21 16.81 -19.91
C PHE A 114 10.19 18.33 -20.11
N TYR A 115 9.44 19.06 -19.27
CA TYR A 115 9.41 20.53 -19.32
C TYR A 115 10.76 21.17 -19.00
N LEU A 116 11.49 20.65 -18.00
CA LEU A 116 12.86 21.12 -17.69
C LEU A 116 13.83 20.90 -18.86
N HIS A 117 13.73 19.75 -19.53
CA HIS A 117 14.53 19.46 -20.71
C HIS A 117 14.14 20.39 -21.89
N PHE A 118 12.86 20.65 -22.11
CA PHE A 118 12.43 21.56 -23.17
C PHE A 118 12.81 23.02 -22.90
N SER A 119 12.72 23.48 -21.65
CA SER A 119 13.12 24.83 -21.23
C SER A 119 14.61 25.09 -21.44
N SER A 120 15.46 24.12 -21.10
CA SER A 120 16.91 24.24 -21.29
C SER A 120 17.31 24.26 -22.77
N TYR A 121 16.63 23.49 -23.62
CA TYR A 121 16.82 23.57 -25.08
C TYR A 121 16.40 24.92 -25.67
N LEU A 122 15.25 25.47 -25.26
CA LEU A 122 14.80 26.80 -25.71
C LEU A 122 15.76 27.91 -25.29
N GLN A 123 16.39 27.81 -24.11
CA GLN A 123 17.36 28.79 -23.63
C GLN A 123 18.67 28.73 -24.42
N SER A 124 19.14 27.53 -24.77
CA SER A 124 20.31 27.34 -25.66
C SER A 124 20.06 27.85 -27.07
N CYS A 125 18.88 27.61 -27.65
CA CYS A 125 18.55 28.14 -28.99
C CYS A 125 18.47 29.68 -29.00
N ARG A 126 17.98 30.31 -27.93
CA ARG A 126 17.90 31.78 -27.83
C ARG A 126 19.28 32.46 -27.75
N LEU A 127 20.26 31.80 -27.15
CA LEU A 127 21.65 32.29 -27.06
C LEU A 127 22.40 32.18 -28.40
N GLN A 128 22.10 31.17 -29.22
CA GLN A 128 22.73 30.98 -30.54
C GLN A 128 22.24 31.95 -31.62
N SER A 129 21.06 32.57 -31.45
CA SER A 129 20.52 33.59 -32.36
C SER A 129 21.04 35.02 -32.11
N CYS A 130 21.91 35.23 -31.11
CA CYS A 130 22.48 36.54 -30.76
C CYS A 130 23.97 36.69 -31.14
N THR A 131 24.53 35.74 -31.90
CA THR A 131 25.90 35.80 -32.47
C THR A 131 25.86 35.99 -33.97
#